data_AF-A0A8X6SAM6-F1
#
_entry.id   AF-A0A8X6SAM6-F1
#
_cell.length_a   1.000
_cell.length_b   1.000
_cell.length_c   1.000
_cell.angle_alpha   90.00
_cell.angle_beta   90.00
_cell.angle_gamma   90.00
#
_symmetry.space_group_name_H-M   'P 1'
#
loop_
_entity.id
_entity.type
_entity.pdbx_description
1 polymer ?
#
loop_
_entity_poly.entity_id
_entity_poly.type
_entity_poly.pdbx_seq_one_letter_code
_entity_poly.pdbx_strand_id
1 'polypeptide(L)'
;MFDSSKPDDDVVNFVSKLKSHMQSLHPKPPKHHGKRPVFIHPGLLEATHVFLRRDMLRRPLQQPYDGPFKVLQRKDKVFSLTSMNETPATVEPNATASTPATVESDPTASTPTQPSTRSGRKVHLPTSVVARVWNRFQEIGHVRRRPGAGRPRATTSTDDRYIQLTARRNRTENATQLQRQLLLATGRRVSNQTVRNRLHEGGLCARRPMVCIPLTPHHRAARRRWADEHRDWEQHDWSQVLFTDESRFSLECDTRRVLVWRDRGTRNNPAFVRERSQYRRAGWMVWGGICIGGRTDLHIIRNGTLTGRRYADEILRPRVIPYAGAIGDSFVFQDDYARPHRPRLVENMLEAETIQRMGWPACSPDLIPIEHVWDILGRRIAARRRPPATVRDLEIALLEEWNSILQSLIDNLIASMANRCAAVLAVRGDHTP
;
A
#
# COMPACT_ATOMS: atom_id res chain seq x y z
N MET A 1 -5.57 61.57 -9.52
CA MET A 1 -5.00 62.02 -10.80
C MET A 1 -4.15 60.87 -11.30
N PHE A 2 -4.69 60.06 -12.20
CA PHE A 2 -3.90 59.04 -12.90
C PHE A 2 -3.06 59.77 -13.95
N ASP A 3 -1.75 59.56 -13.94
CA ASP A 3 -0.93 59.78 -15.13
C ASP A 3 -0.26 58.46 -15.49
N SER A 4 -0.54 58.05 -16.72
CA SER A 4 -0.03 56.88 -17.39
C SER A 4 0.93 57.37 -18.46
N SER A 5 2.23 57.09 -18.34
CA SER A 5 3.09 56.84 -19.51
C SER A 5 4.53 56.54 -19.11
N LYS A 6 4.89 55.26 -19.16
CA LYS A 6 6.01 54.72 -19.96
C LYS A 6 6.07 53.21 -19.71
N PRO A 7 6.07 52.36 -20.75
CA PRO A 7 6.41 50.96 -20.53
C PRO A 7 7.86 50.93 -20.05
N ASP A 8 8.08 50.23 -18.94
CA ASP A 8 9.39 50.07 -18.32
C ASP A 8 10.33 49.42 -19.34
N ASP A 9 11.17 50.26 -19.96
CA ASP A 9 12.17 49.91 -20.99
C ASP A 9 13.09 48.76 -20.52
N ASP A 10 13.10 48.50 -19.21
CA ASP A 10 13.88 47.47 -18.55
C ASP A 10 13.39 46.04 -18.82
N VAL A 11 12.10 45.80 -19.06
CA VAL A 11 11.61 44.42 -19.32
C VAL A 11 11.94 43.98 -20.75
N VAL A 12 11.78 44.89 -21.72
CA VAL A 12 12.12 44.60 -23.13
C VAL A 12 13.65 44.54 -23.30
N ASN A 13 14.41 45.39 -22.59
CA ASN A 13 15.86 45.26 -22.53
C ASN A 13 16.30 43.97 -21.82
N PHE A 14 15.63 43.54 -20.76
CA PHE A 14 15.99 42.33 -20.05
C PHE A 14 15.76 41.09 -20.92
N VAL A 15 14.62 41.00 -21.61
CA VAL A 15 14.34 39.87 -22.52
C VAL A 15 15.29 39.89 -23.71
N SER A 16 15.63 41.06 -24.24
CA SER A 16 16.60 41.18 -25.35
C SER A 16 18.02 40.85 -24.90
N LYS A 17 18.45 41.31 -23.72
CA LYS A 17 19.73 40.93 -23.10
C LYS A 17 19.77 39.44 -22.78
N LEU A 18 18.69 38.85 -22.28
CA LEU A 18 18.59 37.43 -21.98
C LEU A 18 18.64 36.60 -23.26
N LYS A 19 17.96 37.01 -24.33
CA LYS A 19 18.06 36.36 -25.65
C LYS A 19 19.47 36.46 -26.22
N SER A 20 20.10 37.64 -26.21
CA SER A 20 21.49 37.78 -26.64
C SER A 20 22.44 36.95 -25.78
N HIS A 21 22.23 36.87 -24.46
CA HIS A 21 23.05 36.06 -23.57
C HIS A 21 22.85 34.56 -23.81
N MET A 22 21.60 34.09 -23.96
CA MET A 22 21.28 32.70 -24.30
C MET A 22 21.77 32.31 -25.70
N GLN A 23 21.78 33.25 -26.66
CA GLN A 23 22.36 33.03 -27.98
C GLN A 23 23.89 33.00 -27.95
N SER A 24 24.53 33.77 -27.06
CA SER A 24 25.98 33.69 -26.82
C SER A 24 26.41 32.40 -26.10
N LEU A 25 25.46 31.72 -25.42
CA LEU A 25 25.67 30.40 -24.84
C LEU A 25 25.58 29.33 -25.94
N HIS A 26 26.57 29.29 -26.81
CA HIS A 26 26.79 28.11 -27.62
C HIS A 26 27.26 26.96 -26.73
N PRO A 27 26.63 25.77 -26.81
CA PRO A 27 27.17 24.57 -26.19
C PRO A 27 28.59 24.42 -26.72
N LYS A 28 29.59 24.53 -25.85
CA LYS A 28 30.94 24.14 -26.24
C LYS A 28 30.82 22.73 -26.78
N PRO A 29 31.23 22.45 -28.04
CA PRO A 29 31.16 21.11 -28.57
C PRO A 29 31.82 20.21 -27.54
N PRO A 30 31.14 19.15 -27.07
CA PRO A 30 31.67 18.31 -26.02
C PRO A 30 33.06 17.89 -26.46
N LYS A 31 34.07 18.20 -25.64
CA LYS A 31 35.37 17.56 -25.81
C LYS A 31 35.08 16.07 -25.69
N HIS A 32 35.04 15.37 -26.82
CA HIS A 32 35.05 13.93 -26.81
C HIS A 32 36.32 13.54 -26.07
N HIS A 33 36.19 13.15 -24.80
CA HIS A 33 37.25 12.58 -24.00
C HIS A 33 37.56 11.18 -24.57
N GLY A 34 38.16 11.18 -25.76
CA GLY A 34 38.34 10.01 -26.61
C GLY A 34 37.01 9.36 -27.00
N LYS A 35 36.94 8.82 -28.22
CA LYS A 35 36.28 7.53 -28.33
C LYS A 35 37.13 6.61 -27.45
N ARG A 36 36.83 6.52 -26.14
CA ARG A 36 37.42 5.42 -25.36
C ARG A 36 36.97 4.17 -26.12
N PRO A 37 37.89 3.39 -26.71
CA PRO A 37 37.50 2.10 -27.24
C PRO A 37 36.80 1.43 -26.07
N VAL A 38 35.52 1.07 -26.25
CA VAL A 38 34.87 0.19 -25.28
C VAL A 38 35.83 -0.98 -25.18
N PHE A 39 36.42 -1.17 -24.00
CA PHE A 39 37.41 -2.22 -23.83
C PHE A 39 36.68 -3.54 -23.98
N ILE A 40 36.70 -4.07 -25.20
CA ILE A 40 36.22 -5.40 -25.52
C ILE A 40 37.40 -6.28 -25.21
N HIS A 41 37.25 -7.10 -24.18
CA HIS A 41 38.28 -8.04 -23.80
C HIS A 41 38.56 -8.97 -25.00
N PRO A 42 39.83 -9.20 -25.40
CA PRO A 42 40.17 -9.95 -26.61
C PRO A 42 39.47 -11.32 -26.68
N GLY A 43 39.34 -11.99 -25.52
CA GLY A 43 38.61 -13.26 -25.41
C GLY A 43 37.13 -13.22 -25.80
N LEU A 44 36.47 -12.05 -25.95
CA LEU A 44 35.11 -11.95 -26.49
C LEU A 44 35.04 -12.19 -28.01
N LEU A 45 36.16 -11.99 -28.73
CA LEU A 45 36.25 -12.26 -30.17
C LEU A 45 36.18 -13.77 -30.45
N GLU A 46 36.73 -14.57 -29.54
CA GLU A 46 36.80 -16.04 -29.63
C GLU A 46 35.75 -16.75 -28.77
N ALA A 47 35.09 -16.05 -27.83
CA ALA A 47 34.14 -16.63 -26.89
C ALA A 47 32.93 -17.24 -27.59
N THR A 48 32.75 -18.56 -27.49
CA THR A 48 31.58 -19.26 -28.02
C THR A 48 30.29 -18.88 -27.29
N HIS A 49 30.38 -18.51 -26.00
CA HIS A 49 29.27 -18.10 -25.17
C HIS A 49 29.60 -16.89 -24.29
N VAL A 50 28.60 -16.05 -24.02
CA VAL A 50 28.74 -14.84 -23.17
C VAL A 50 27.66 -14.78 -22.09
N PHE A 51 27.97 -14.08 -20.99
CA PHE A 51 27.02 -13.81 -19.91
C PHE A 51 26.53 -12.36 -19.98
N LEU A 52 25.22 -12.16 -19.87
CA LEU A 52 24.56 -10.85 -19.90
C LEU A 52 24.28 -10.37 -18.49
N ARG A 53 24.75 -9.17 -18.15
CA ARG A 53 24.44 -8.51 -16.88
C ARG A 53 23.08 -7.80 -16.99
N ARG A 54 22.15 -8.07 -16.06
CA ARG A 54 20.87 -7.33 -15.99
C ARG A 54 20.88 -6.33 -14.85
N ASP A 55 20.88 -5.03 -15.16
CA ASP A 55 21.01 -3.96 -14.16
C ASP A 55 19.67 -3.43 -13.60
N MET A 56 18.62 -4.27 -13.57
CA MET A 56 17.34 -3.92 -12.93
C MET A 56 17.32 -4.25 -11.42
N LEU A 57 16.41 -3.64 -10.66
CA LEU A 57 16.18 -3.85 -9.23
C LEU A 57 15.98 -5.35 -8.92
N ARG A 58 16.87 -5.92 -8.09
CA ARG A 58 16.94 -7.38 -7.84
C ARG A 58 16.33 -7.80 -6.52
N ARG A 59 15.87 -9.06 -6.46
CA ARG A 59 15.53 -9.74 -5.20
C ARG A 59 16.80 -10.19 -4.46
N PRO A 60 16.77 -10.35 -3.12
CA PRO A 60 17.91 -10.85 -2.37
C PRO A 60 18.40 -12.20 -2.91
N LEU A 61 19.72 -12.36 -3.05
CA LEU A 61 20.42 -13.58 -3.51
C LEU A 61 20.28 -13.96 -5.00
N GLN A 62 19.77 -13.07 -5.86
CA GLN A 62 19.74 -13.31 -7.31
C GLN A 62 21.09 -12.99 -7.97
N GLN A 63 21.59 -13.92 -8.79
CA GLN A 63 22.89 -13.76 -9.46
C GLN A 63 22.86 -12.60 -10.48
N PRO A 64 23.97 -11.83 -10.63
CA PRO A 64 23.96 -10.63 -11.45
C PRO A 64 23.93 -10.81 -12.97
N TYR A 65 24.25 -12.03 -13.41
CA TYR A 65 24.49 -12.36 -14.79
C TYR A 65 23.61 -13.54 -15.20
N ASP A 66 23.00 -13.41 -16.37
CA ASP A 66 22.25 -14.46 -17.03
C ASP A 66 23.12 -15.07 -18.15
N GLY A 67 22.98 -16.37 -18.41
CA GLY A 67 23.77 -17.10 -19.39
C GLY A 67 24.27 -18.46 -18.87
N PRO A 68 25.12 -19.17 -19.62
CA PRO A 68 25.83 -18.73 -20.83
C PRO A 68 24.95 -18.75 -22.09
N PHE A 69 25.02 -17.69 -22.91
CA PHE A 69 24.31 -17.59 -24.19
C PHE A 69 25.27 -17.78 -25.37
N LYS A 70 24.91 -18.63 -26.33
CA LYS A 70 25.73 -18.88 -27.53
C LYS A 70 25.74 -17.63 -28.43
N VAL A 71 26.93 -17.22 -28.86
CA VAL A 71 27.13 -16.10 -29.77
C VAL A 71 26.88 -16.57 -31.20
N LEU A 72 25.87 -15.99 -31.86
CA LEU A 72 25.49 -16.32 -33.24
C LEU A 72 26.21 -15.45 -34.26
N GLN A 73 26.36 -14.15 -33.96
CA GLN A 73 27.03 -13.19 -34.84
C GLN A 73 27.70 -12.08 -34.02
N ARG A 74 28.91 -11.68 -34.45
CA ARG A 74 29.71 -10.61 -33.83
C ARG A 74 29.83 -9.44 -34.81
N LYS A 75 29.55 -8.22 -34.34
CA LYS A 75 29.86 -6.95 -34.99
C LYS A 75 30.60 -6.06 -33.98
N ASP A 76 31.31 -5.04 -34.45
CA ASP A 76 32.24 -4.23 -33.63
C ASP A 76 31.73 -3.82 -32.24
N LYS A 77 30.46 -3.44 -32.12
CA LYS A 77 29.83 -3.03 -30.84
C LYS A 77 28.63 -3.88 -30.45
N VAL A 78 28.30 -4.93 -31.20
CA VAL A 78 26.99 -5.56 -31.12
C VAL A 78 27.13 -7.08 -31.24
N PHE A 79 26.60 -7.81 -30.26
CA PHE A 79 26.56 -9.27 -30.26
C PHE A 79 25.11 -9.75 -30.45
N SER A 80 24.92 -10.72 -31.35
CA SER A 80 23.65 -11.43 -31.52
C SER A 80 23.71 -12.76 -30.78
N LEU A 81 22.78 -12.98 -29.85
CA LEU A 81 22.78 -14.11 -28.92
C LEU A 81 21.55 -15.00 -29.10
N THR A 82 21.69 -16.27 -28.75
CA THR A 82 20.55 -17.21 -28.67
C THR A 82 19.64 -16.78 -27.51
N SER A 83 18.36 -16.49 -27.77
CA SER A 83 17.40 -16.00 -26.77
C SER A 83 16.69 -17.14 -26.05
N MET A 84 16.16 -16.87 -24.84
CA MET A 84 15.36 -17.83 -24.08
C MET A 84 14.00 -18.17 -24.72
N ASN A 85 13.59 -17.42 -25.75
CA ASN A 85 12.29 -17.57 -26.46
C ASN A 85 12.45 -17.66 -28.00
N GLU A 86 13.56 -18.21 -28.50
CA GLU A 86 13.84 -18.46 -29.95
C GLU A 86 13.93 -17.26 -30.92
N THR A 87 13.75 -16.00 -30.49
CA THR A 87 14.03 -14.81 -31.34
C THR A 87 15.37 -14.15 -31.02
N PRO A 88 16.26 -13.85 -31.99
CA PRO A 88 17.61 -13.33 -31.73
C PRO A 88 17.58 -11.96 -31.02
N ALA A 89 18.36 -11.81 -29.95
CA ALA A 89 18.49 -10.56 -29.19
C ALA A 89 19.85 -9.89 -29.46
N THR A 90 19.81 -8.59 -29.69
CA THR A 90 20.96 -7.75 -30.06
C THR A 90 21.38 -6.89 -28.85
N VAL A 91 22.63 -6.99 -28.39
CA VAL A 91 23.07 -6.31 -27.16
C VAL A 91 24.41 -5.61 -27.35
N GLU A 92 24.54 -4.39 -26.81
CA GLU A 92 25.78 -3.64 -26.71
C GLU A 92 26.53 -3.97 -25.41
N PRO A 93 27.85 -4.26 -25.46
CA PRO A 93 28.60 -4.67 -24.28
C PRO A 93 28.94 -3.47 -23.40
N ASN A 94 28.44 -3.47 -22.17
CA ASN A 94 28.88 -2.55 -21.13
C ASN A 94 29.19 -3.33 -19.85
N ALA A 95 30.33 -4.03 -19.79
CA ALA A 95 30.95 -4.49 -18.55
C ALA A 95 32.28 -5.24 -18.77
N THR A 96 33.17 -5.04 -17.81
CA THR A 96 34.42 -5.74 -17.49
C THR A 96 34.31 -7.26 -17.68
N ALA A 97 35.23 -7.83 -18.46
CA ALA A 97 35.30 -9.26 -18.72
C ALA A 97 35.97 -10.03 -17.57
N SER A 98 35.41 -11.20 -17.26
CA SER A 98 36.14 -12.29 -16.61
C SER A 98 36.34 -13.37 -17.67
N THR A 99 37.59 -13.77 -17.87
CA THR A 99 38.05 -14.69 -18.91
C THR A 99 37.51 -16.11 -18.70
N PRO A 100 36.93 -16.78 -19.71
CA PRO A 100 36.79 -18.22 -19.72
C PRO A 100 38.01 -18.88 -20.37
N ALA A 101 38.42 -20.01 -19.79
CA ALA A 101 39.54 -20.84 -20.20
C ALA A 101 39.25 -21.60 -21.51
N THR A 102 40.24 -21.62 -22.41
CA THR A 102 40.30 -22.43 -23.63
C THR A 102 40.73 -23.87 -23.29
N VAL A 103 40.16 -24.86 -24.00
CA VAL A 103 40.67 -26.24 -24.08
C VAL A 103 41.65 -26.27 -25.24
N GLU A 104 42.92 -26.60 -24.96
CA GLU A 104 43.98 -26.79 -25.96
C GLU A 104 43.82 -28.11 -26.73
N SER A 105 44.19 -28.07 -28.01
CA SER A 105 44.80 -29.18 -28.74
C SER A 105 46.25 -28.79 -29.03
N ASP A 106 47.18 -29.62 -28.53
CA ASP A 106 48.66 -29.52 -28.50
C ASP A 106 49.36 -29.42 -29.89
N PRO A 107 50.70 -29.19 -29.99
CA PRO A 107 51.67 -28.83 -28.93
C PRO A 107 52.64 -27.68 -29.35
N THR A 108 52.96 -26.76 -28.44
CA THR A 108 54.34 -26.27 -28.33
C THR A 108 54.58 -25.79 -26.90
N ALA A 109 55.54 -26.45 -26.25
CA ALA A 109 56.06 -26.23 -24.90
C ALA A 109 55.80 -24.83 -24.32
N SER A 110 54.78 -24.72 -23.46
CA SER A 110 54.69 -23.60 -22.52
C SER A 110 54.31 -24.10 -21.13
N THR A 111 55.17 -23.77 -20.18
CA THR A 111 55.18 -24.27 -18.80
C THR A 111 53.89 -23.87 -18.04
N PRO A 112 53.28 -24.75 -17.21
CA PRO A 112 51.99 -24.47 -16.58
C PRO A 112 52.12 -23.36 -15.55
N THR A 113 51.48 -22.21 -15.79
CA THR A 113 51.46 -21.09 -14.84
C THR A 113 50.36 -21.33 -13.80
N GLN A 114 50.74 -21.57 -12.54
CA GLN A 114 49.77 -21.84 -11.47
C GLN A 114 48.88 -20.61 -11.16
N PRO A 115 47.57 -20.82 -10.92
CA PRO A 115 46.64 -19.73 -10.65
C PRO A 115 47.01 -19.03 -9.33
N SER A 116 47.12 -17.70 -9.35
CA SER A 116 47.43 -16.88 -8.16
C SER A 116 46.25 -16.03 -7.72
N THR A 117 46.15 -15.74 -6.42
CA THR A 117 45.16 -14.80 -5.88
C THR A 117 45.49 -13.38 -6.33
N ARG A 118 44.53 -12.46 -6.19
CA ARG A 118 44.70 -11.02 -6.45
C ARG A 118 45.82 -10.34 -5.62
N SER A 119 46.35 -11.04 -4.61
CA SER A 119 47.51 -10.66 -3.79
C SER A 119 48.79 -11.44 -4.13
N GLY A 120 48.82 -12.17 -5.24
CA GLY A 120 49.99 -12.88 -5.77
C GLY A 120 50.28 -14.26 -5.17
N ARG A 121 49.42 -14.80 -4.28
CA ARG A 121 49.65 -16.12 -3.68
C ARG A 121 49.20 -17.24 -4.62
N LYS A 122 50.07 -18.21 -4.89
CA LYS A 122 49.72 -19.42 -5.66
C LYS A 122 48.57 -20.17 -4.95
N VAL A 123 47.48 -20.41 -5.67
CA VAL A 123 46.32 -21.16 -5.20
C VAL A 123 46.51 -22.61 -5.59
N HIS A 124 46.91 -23.42 -4.63
CA HIS A 124 46.94 -24.87 -4.82
C HIS A 124 45.51 -25.40 -4.72
N LEU A 125 44.88 -25.73 -5.84
CA LEU A 125 43.62 -26.48 -5.82
C LEU A 125 43.94 -27.97 -5.67
N PRO A 126 43.47 -28.66 -4.62
CA PRO A 126 43.69 -30.09 -4.48
C PRO A 126 43.02 -30.86 -5.62
N THR A 127 43.70 -31.85 -6.17
CA THR A 127 43.18 -32.74 -7.24
C THR A 127 41.85 -33.38 -6.86
N SER A 128 41.64 -33.64 -5.56
CA SER A 128 40.37 -34.16 -5.01
C SER A 128 39.19 -33.21 -5.16
N VAL A 129 39.41 -31.89 -5.19
CA VAL A 129 38.36 -30.89 -5.43
C VAL A 129 38.01 -30.85 -6.92
N VAL A 130 39.02 -30.92 -7.80
CA VAL A 130 38.84 -30.96 -9.25
C VAL A 130 38.05 -32.20 -9.65
N ALA A 131 38.45 -33.38 -9.16
CA ALA A 131 37.74 -34.65 -9.40
C ALA A 131 36.28 -34.60 -8.91
N ARG A 132 36.04 -34.02 -7.72
CA ARG A 132 34.69 -33.91 -7.15
C ARG A 132 33.79 -32.95 -7.94
N VAL A 133 34.35 -31.86 -8.47
CA VAL A 133 33.61 -30.90 -9.30
C VAL A 133 33.35 -31.51 -10.68
N TRP A 134 34.30 -32.26 -11.24
CA TRP A 134 34.16 -32.98 -12.50
C TRP A 134 33.09 -34.07 -12.43
N ASN A 135 33.14 -34.94 -11.43
CA ASN A 135 32.11 -35.97 -11.23
C ASN A 135 30.72 -35.35 -11.06
N ARG A 136 30.62 -34.23 -10.34
CA ARG A 136 29.36 -33.49 -10.19
C ARG A 136 28.86 -32.91 -11.51
N PHE A 137 29.74 -32.43 -12.37
CA PHE A 137 29.36 -31.93 -13.68
C PHE A 137 28.83 -33.07 -14.56
N GLN A 138 29.47 -34.24 -14.52
CA GLN A 138 29.03 -35.44 -15.24
C GLN A 138 27.64 -35.92 -14.78
N GLU A 139 27.32 -35.84 -13.49
CA GLU A 139 26.02 -36.27 -12.94
C GLU A 139 24.85 -35.32 -13.23
N ILE A 140 25.05 -34.00 -13.11
CA ILE A 140 23.94 -33.02 -13.01
C ILE A 140 23.99 -31.95 -14.11
N GLY A 141 25.00 -31.98 -15.00
CA GLY A 141 25.18 -31.03 -16.09
C GLY A 141 25.58 -29.60 -15.69
N HIS A 142 25.78 -29.33 -14.39
CA HIS A 142 26.22 -28.01 -13.91
C HIS A 142 27.04 -28.06 -12.61
N VAL A 143 27.86 -27.03 -12.39
CA VAL A 143 28.72 -26.89 -11.19
C VAL A 143 28.17 -25.94 -10.11
N ARG A 144 26.88 -25.56 -10.18
CA ARG A 144 26.25 -24.71 -9.15
C ARG A 144 26.38 -25.34 -7.76
N ARG A 145 26.73 -24.53 -6.77
CA ARG A 145 26.77 -24.95 -5.37
C ARG A 145 25.36 -25.38 -4.95
N ARG A 146 25.21 -26.62 -4.47
CA ARG A 146 23.95 -27.06 -3.86
C ARG A 146 23.59 -26.11 -2.71
N PRO A 147 22.30 -25.81 -2.49
CA PRO A 147 21.89 -25.08 -1.29
C PRO A 147 22.51 -25.77 -0.08
N GLY A 148 23.32 -25.04 0.68
CA GLY A 148 23.84 -25.57 1.93
C GLY A 148 22.66 -25.85 2.87
N ALA A 149 22.83 -26.80 3.80
CA ALA A 149 21.79 -27.14 4.78
C ALA A 149 21.32 -25.95 5.65
N GLY A 150 22.01 -24.81 5.56
CA GLY A 150 21.70 -23.61 6.33
C GLY A 150 21.98 -23.81 7.81
N ARG A 151 21.65 -22.80 8.61
CA ARG A 151 21.63 -22.94 10.06
C ARG A 151 20.44 -23.81 10.46
N PRO A 152 20.61 -24.84 11.30
CA PRO A 152 19.50 -25.62 11.82
C PRO A 152 18.44 -24.72 12.45
N ARG A 153 17.15 -25.02 12.19
CA ARG A 153 16.04 -24.24 12.74
C ARG A 153 15.98 -24.44 14.25
N ALA A 154 15.68 -23.38 14.99
CA ALA A 154 15.47 -23.45 16.43
C ALA A 154 14.17 -24.20 16.79
N THR A 155 13.20 -24.25 15.86
CA THR A 155 11.90 -24.91 16.03
C THR A 155 11.79 -26.17 15.17
N THR A 156 11.01 -27.14 15.64
CA THR A 156 10.61 -28.34 14.90
C THR A 156 9.31 -28.10 14.10
N SER A 157 8.94 -29.01 13.20
CA SER A 157 7.65 -28.95 12.49
C SER A 157 6.45 -29.02 13.45
N THR A 158 6.57 -29.76 14.55
CA THR A 158 5.56 -29.84 15.60
C THR A 158 5.42 -28.51 16.35
N ASP A 159 6.54 -27.86 16.69
CA ASP A 159 6.52 -26.52 17.32
C ASP A 159 5.87 -25.48 16.40
N ASP A 160 6.20 -25.51 15.10
CA ASP A 160 5.63 -24.58 14.12
C ASP A 160 4.11 -24.79 14.01
N ARG A 161 3.66 -26.05 13.96
CA ARG A 161 2.24 -26.40 13.92
C ARG A 161 1.53 -25.97 15.21
N TYR A 162 2.17 -26.13 16.37
CA TYR A 162 1.64 -25.64 17.64
C TYR A 162 1.46 -24.13 17.61
N ILE A 163 2.50 -23.37 17.23
CA ILE A 163 2.44 -21.90 17.14
C ILE A 163 1.28 -21.46 16.23
N GLN A 164 1.14 -22.06 15.05
CA GLN A 164 0.10 -21.70 14.09
C GLN A 164 -1.31 -22.07 14.57
N LEU A 165 -1.49 -23.26 15.16
CA LEU A 165 -2.78 -23.69 15.69
C LEU A 165 -3.21 -22.86 16.91
N THR A 166 -2.30 -22.59 17.83
CA THR A 166 -2.54 -21.76 19.00
C THR A 166 -2.90 -20.34 18.59
N ALA A 167 -2.18 -19.75 17.63
CA ALA A 167 -2.54 -18.44 17.08
C ALA A 167 -3.89 -18.46 16.33
N ARG A 168 -4.26 -19.57 15.67
CA ARG A 168 -5.57 -19.71 15.01
C ARG A 168 -6.72 -19.87 16.00
N ARG A 169 -6.48 -20.52 17.15
CA ARG A 169 -7.44 -20.68 18.26
C ARG A 169 -7.61 -19.37 19.04
N ASN A 170 -6.50 -18.73 19.41
CA ASN A 170 -6.48 -17.50 20.19
C ASN A 170 -5.88 -16.35 19.36
N ARG A 171 -6.70 -15.82 18.47
CA ARG A 171 -6.29 -14.87 17.41
C ARG A 171 -5.72 -13.55 17.93
N THR A 172 -6.02 -13.18 19.18
CA THR A 172 -5.61 -11.91 19.83
C THR A 172 -4.28 -12.00 20.56
N GLU A 173 -3.69 -13.18 20.70
CA GLU A 173 -2.45 -13.34 21.45
C GLU A 173 -1.25 -12.75 20.74
N ASN A 174 -0.45 -11.97 21.46
CA ASN A 174 0.76 -11.40 20.89
C ASN A 174 1.91 -12.43 20.82
N ALA A 175 2.95 -12.11 20.04
CA ALA A 175 4.08 -13.01 19.84
C ALA A 175 4.78 -13.43 21.16
N THR A 176 4.76 -12.58 22.19
CA THR A 176 5.32 -12.88 23.51
C THR A 176 4.47 -13.91 24.26
N GLN A 177 3.13 -13.80 24.17
CA GLN A 177 2.21 -14.77 24.76
C GLN A 177 2.35 -16.14 24.09
N LEU A 178 2.37 -16.18 22.76
CA LEU A 178 2.59 -17.42 21.99
C LEU A 178 3.97 -18.04 22.28
N GLN A 179 5.01 -17.23 22.43
CA GLN A 179 6.35 -17.67 22.82
C GLN A 179 6.37 -18.30 24.22
N ARG A 180 5.67 -17.69 25.18
CA ARG A 180 5.53 -18.23 26.54
C ARG A 180 4.76 -19.55 26.55
N GLN A 181 3.67 -19.65 25.78
CA GLN A 181 2.88 -20.88 25.70
C GLN A 181 3.65 -22.02 25.06
N LEU A 182 4.45 -21.75 24.02
CA LEU A 182 5.35 -22.74 23.45
C LEU A 182 6.38 -23.21 24.49
N LEU A 183 6.97 -22.28 25.24
CA LEU A 183 7.94 -22.62 26.28
C LEU A 183 7.32 -23.53 27.36
N LEU A 184 6.08 -23.25 27.78
CA LEU A 184 5.40 -24.08 28.78
C LEU A 184 5.01 -25.47 28.23
N ALA A 185 4.61 -25.55 26.96
CA ALA A 185 4.14 -26.80 26.37
C ALA A 185 5.28 -27.73 25.93
N THR A 186 6.38 -27.19 25.39
CA THR A 186 7.46 -27.98 24.77
C THR A 186 8.83 -27.75 25.41
N GLY A 187 8.93 -26.89 26.43
CA GLY A 187 10.20 -26.53 27.08
C GLY A 187 11.14 -25.68 26.21
N ARG A 188 10.71 -25.29 25.00
CA ARG A 188 11.60 -24.72 23.99
C ARG A 188 11.63 -23.20 24.04
N ARG A 189 12.81 -22.64 24.34
CA ARG A 189 13.03 -21.18 24.34
C ARG A 189 13.32 -20.67 22.93
N VAL A 190 12.44 -19.83 22.42
CA VAL A 190 12.59 -19.13 21.13
C VAL A 190 12.41 -17.64 21.29
N SER A 191 12.90 -16.85 20.32
CA SER A 191 12.68 -15.41 20.29
C SER A 191 11.30 -15.06 19.72
N ASN A 192 10.76 -13.89 20.09
CA ASN A 192 9.52 -13.37 19.51
C ASN A 192 9.59 -13.27 17.97
N GLN A 193 10.78 -12.96 17.42
CA GLN A 193 10.96 -12.91 15.97
C GLN A 193 10.83 -14.29 15.31
N THR A 194 11.28 -15.35 15.99
CA THR A 194 11.10 -16.72 15.52
C THR A 194 9.62 -17.05 15.41
N VAL A 195 8.82 -16.73 16.44
CA VAL A 195 7.37 -16.91 16.42
C VAL A 195 6.71 -16.16 15.27
N ARG A 196 7.07 -14.88 15.04
CA ARG A 196 6.54 -14.10 13.90
C ARG A 196 6.88 -14.73 12.55
N ASN A 197 8.12 -15.19 12.38
CA ASN A 197 8.53 -15.86 11.14
C ASN A 197 7.69 -17.13 10.88
N ARG A 198 7.40 -17.93 11.92
CA ARG A 198 6.55 -19.14 11.80
C ARG A 198 5.10 -18.85 11.50
N LEU A 199 4.57 -17.75 12.04
CA LEU A 199 3.24 -17.27 11.71
C LEU A 199 3.16 -16.79 10.26
N HIS A 200 4.16 -16.04 9.79
CA HIS A 200 4.25 -15.60 8.40
C HIS A 200 4.40 -16.76 7.41
N GLU A 201 5.21 -17.78 7.75
CA GLU A 201 5.32 -19.03 6.96
C GLU A 201 3.97 -19.75 6.86
N GLY A 202 3.11 -19.65 7.88
CA GLY A 202 1.75 -20.17 7.89
C GLY A 202 0.69 -19.22 7.33
N GLY A 203 1.09 -18.12 6.68
CA GLY A 203 0.19 -17.14 6.07
C GLY A 203 -0.52 -16.18 7.05
N LEU A 204 -0.18 -16.23 8.34
CA LEU A 204 -0.81 -15.40 9.37
C LEU A 204 -0.06 -14.09 9.56
N CYS A 205 -0.77 -12.97 9.43
CA CYS A 205 -0.20 -11.64 9.61
C CYS A 205 -0.94 -10.87 10.71
N ALA A 206 -0.20 -10.15 11.54
CA ALA A 206 -0.78 -9.27 12.54
C ALA A 206 -1.46 -8.08 11.85
N ARG A 207 -2.76 -7.91 12.11
CA ARG A 207 -3.60 -6.85 11.51
C ARG A 207 -4.61 -6.34 12.52
N ARG A 208 -5.16 -5.15 12.30
CA ARG A 208 -6.24 -4.63 13.14
C ARG A 208 -7.52 -5.45 12.91
N PRO A 209 -8.23 -5.85 13.98
CA PRO A 209 -9.56 -6.45 13.88
C PRO A 209 -10.56 -5.43 13.30
N MET A 210 -11.58 -5.91 12.60
CA MET A 210 -12.71 -5.07 12.19
C MET A 210 -13.59 -4.83 13.42
N VAL A 211 -14.14 -3.64 13.60
CA VAL A 211 -15.09 -3.36 14.68
C VAL A 211 -16.46 -3.26 14.01
N CYS A 212 -17.32 -4.25 14.23
CA CYS A 212 -18.63 -4.34 13.58
C CYS A 212 -19.73 -4.56 14.61
N ILE A 213 -20.92 -4.09 14.28
CA ILE A 213 -22.14 -4.40 15.03
C ILE A 213 -22.61 -5.80 14.59
N PRO A 214 -22.92 -6.73 15.51
CA PRO A 214 -23.44 -8.04 15.15
C PRO A 214 -24.70 -7.95 14.27
N LEU A 215 -24.71 -8.68 13.15
CA LEU A 215 -25.84 -8.69 12.22
C LEU A 215 -26.79 -9.86 12.50
N THR A 216 -28.08 -9.54 12.65
CA THR A 216 -29.15 -10.54 12.64
C THR A 216 -29.44 -10.99 11.20
N PRO A 217 -30.11 -12.14 10.99
CA PRO A 217 -30.60 -12.53 9.66
C PRO A 217 -31.46 -11.45 8.98
N HIS A 218 -32.26 -10.72 9.77
CA HIS A 218 -33.05 -9.59 9.30
C HIS A 218 -32.17 -8.45 8.78
N HIS A 219 -31.11 -8.08 9.52
CA HIS A 219 -30.16 -7.05 9.06
C HIS A 219 -29.52 -7.45 7.73
N ARG A 220 -29.07 -8.70 7.59
CA ARG A 220 -28.47 -9.18 6.34
C ARG A 220 -29.44 -9.12 5.16
N ALA A 221 -30.70 -9.52 5.37
CA ALA A 221 -31.73 -9.44 4.33
C ALA A 221 -32.02 -8.00 3.91
N ALA A 222 -32.16 -7.08 4.87
CA ALA A 222 -32.38 -5.65 4.60
C ALA A 222 -31.19 -5.03 3.85
N ARG A 223 -29.97 -5.31 4.29
CA ARG A 223 -28.73 -4.87 3.61
C ARG A 223 -28.66 -5.37 2.17
N ARG A 224 -28.96 -6.66 1.96
CA ARG A 224 -28.96 -7.25 0.62
C ARG A 224 -30.03 -6.62 -0.28
N ARG A 225 -31.25 -6.41 0.23
CA ARG A 225 -32.34 -5.77 -0.51
C ARG A 225 -31.95 -4.35 -0.90
N TRP A 226 -31.46 -3.57 0.05
CA TRP A 226 -31.00 -2.20 -0.22
C TRP A 226 -29.92 -2.16 -1.30
N ALA A 227 -28.91 -3.03 -1.22
CA ALA A 227 -27.85 -3.10 -2.22
C ALA A 227 -28.34 -3.60 -3.60
N ASP A 228 -29.45 -4.35 -3.64
CA ASP A 228 -30.10 -4.79 -4.87
C ASP A 228 -30.88 -3.63 -5.52
N GLU A 229 -31.62 -2.85 -4.73
CA GLU A 229 -32.35 -1.65 -5.16
C GLU A 229 -31.43 -0.56 -5.73
N HIS A 230 -30.20 -0.48 -5.23
CA HIS A 230 -29.20 0.51 -5.66
C HIS A 230 -28.12 -0.12 -6.58
N ARG A 231 -28.37 -1.31 -7.14
CA ARG A 231 -27.40 -2.00 -8.02
C ARG A 231 -27.10 -1.20 -9.28
N ASP A 232 -28.14 -0.64 -9.88
CA ASP A 232 -28.07 0.01 -11.19
C ASP A 232 -27.87 1.53 -11.07
N TRP A 233 -27.64 2.03 -9.85
CA TRP A 233 -27.34 3.45 -9.63
C TRP A 233 -25.97 3.81 -10.19
N GLU A 234 -25.96 4.83 -11.05
CA GLU A 234 -24.77 5.39 -11.66
C GLU A 234 -24.17 6.51 -10.82
N GLN A 235 -22.99 6.99 -11.22
CA GLN A 235 -22.31 8.07 -10.50
C GLN A 235 -23.15 9.34 -10.41
N HIS A 236 -24.02 9.61 -11.39
CA HIS A 236 -24.95 10.72 -11.34
C HIS A 236 -25.94 10.59 -10.18
N ASP A 237 -26.53 9.41 -9.96
CA ASP A 237 -27.48 9.19 -8.85
C ASP A 237 -26.78 9.39 -7.50
N TRP A 238 -25.58 8.84 -7.35
CA TRP A 238 -24.76 9.02 -6.15
C TRP A 238 -24.31 10.47 -5.93
N SER A 239 -24.25 11.29 -6.99
CA SER A 239 -23.84 12.70 -6.89
C SER A 239 -24.87 13.57 -6.16
N GLN A 240 -26.14 13.13 -6.15
CA GLN A 240 -27.23 13.83 -5.49
C GLN A 240 -27.34 13.50 -4.00
N VAL A 241 -26.55 12.54 -3.51
CA VAL A 241 -26.65 12.04 -2.13
C VAL A 241 -25.68 12.77 -1.22
N LEU A 242 -26.19 13.34 -0.13
CA LEU A 242 -25.38 13.79 1.00
C LEU A 242 -25.28 12.69 2.05
N PHE A 243 -24.12 12.04 2.12
CA PHE A 243 -23.80 11.06 3.16
C PHE A 243 -23.38 11.77 4.44
N THR A 244 -24.05 11.47 5.54
CA THR A 244 -23.79 12.13 6.83
C THR A 244 -23.64 11.13 7.96
N ASP A 245 -22.85 11.51 8.96
CA ASP A 245 -22.59 10.67 10.12
C ASP A 245 -22.00 11.48 11.28
N GLU A 246 -22.07 10.93 12.49
CA GLU A 246 -21.41 11.42 13.68
C GLU A 246 -20.22 10.54 14.11
N SER A 247 -19.08 11.15 14.42
CA SER A 247 -17.91 10.43 14.93
C SER A 247 -17.38 11.04 16.23
N ARG A 248 -16.63 10.24 17.01
CA ARG A 248 -16.01 10.71 18.25
C ARG A 248 -14.48 10.65 18.17
N PHE A 249 -13.85 11.79 18.40
CA PHE A 249 -12.40 11.93 18.52
C PHE A 249 -12.03 12.24 19.97
N SER A 250 -10.95 11.65 20.48
CA SER A 250 -10.51 11.81 21.88
C SER A 250 -9.01 12.08 21.95
N LEU A 251 -8.56 12.80 22.99
CA LEU A 251 -7.15 13.16 23.18
C LEU A 251 -6.26 11.95 23.40
N GLU A 252 -6.77 10.99 24.16
CA GLU A 252 -6.11 9.71 24.31
C GLU A 252 -6.57 8.80 23.17
N CYS A 253 -5.66 8.56 22.22
CA CYS A 253 -5.83 7.52 21.23
C CYS A 253 -6.11 6.20 21.97
N ASP A 254 -7.25 5.56 21.74
CA ASP A 254 -7.55 4.26 22.35
C ASP A 254 -6.44 3.28 21.94
N THR A 255 -5.48 3.08 22.84
CA THR A 255 -4.30 2.23 22.63
C THR A 255 -4.66 0.75 22.72
N ARG A 256 -5.93 0.38 22.57
CA ARG A 256 -6.39 -0.99 22.28
C ARG A 256 -6.00 -1.47 20.88
N ARG A 257 -4.75 -1.19 20.44
CA ARG A 257 -4.08 -1.79 19.28
C ARG A 257 -3.83 -3.28 19.51
N VAL A 258 -4.86 -4.03 19.90
CA VAL A 258 -4.84 -5.49 19.83
C VAL A 258 -4.83 -5.84 18.36
N LEU A 259 -3.69 -6.35 17.90
CA LEU A 259 -3.57 -6.93 16.58
C LEU A 259 -4.04 -8.38 16.67
N VAL A 260 -4.79 -8.82 15.66
CA VAL A 260 -5.18 -10.21 15.49
C VAL A 260 -4.33 -10.85 14.40
N TRP A 261 -3.96 -12.11 14.59
CA TRP A 261 -3.29 -12.91 13.56
C TRP A 261 -4.35 -13.41 12.56
N ARG A 262 -4.35 -12.85 11.36
CA ARG A 262 -5.31 -13.24 10.31
C ARG A 262 -4.63 -13.67 9.03
N ASP A 263 -5.27 -14.61 8.36
CA ASP A 263 -4.98 -14.99 6.99
C ASP A 263 -5.32 -13.82 6.04
N ARG A 264 -4.75 -13.81 4.83
CA ARG A 264 -5.08 -12.80 3.82
C ARG A 264 -6.54 -13.00 3.37
N GLY A 265 -7.30 -11.91 3.24
CA GLY A 265 -8.68 -11.93 2.74
C GLY A 265 -9.76 -12.27 3.77
N THR A 266 -9.41 -12.64 5.00
CA THR A 266 -10.40 -13.09 6.00
C THR A 266 -10.90 -12.00 6.94
N ARG A 267 -10.81 -10.71 6.54
CA ARG A 267 -11.06 -9.55 7.42
C ARG A 267 -12.41 -9.62 8.16
N ASN A 268 -13.45 -10.15 7.52
CA ASN A 268 -14.83 -10.08 8.01
C ASN A 268 -15.26 -11.30 8.81
N ASN A 269 -14.33 -12.23 9.06
CA ASN A 269 -14.66 -13.37 9.90
C ASN A 269 -15.05 -12.88 11.30
N PRO A 270 -16.18 -13.32 11.87
CA PRO A 270 -16.62 -12.94 13.22
C PRO A 270 -15.55 -13.12 14.30
N ALA A 271 -14.64 -14.09 14.14
CA ALA A 271 -13.52 -14.32 15.05
C ALA A 271 -12.48 -13.18 15.09
N PHE A 272 -12.53 -12.23 14.15
CA PHE A 272 -11.68 -11.03 14.11
C PHE A 272 -12.46 -9.75 14.36
N VAL A 273 -13.70 -9.86 14.83
CA VAL A 273 -14.53 -8.74 15.20
C VAL A 273 -14.43 -8.52 16.71
N ARG A 274 -14.14 -7.29 17.13
CA ARG A 274 -14.14 -6.93 18.56
C ARG A 274 -15.32 -6.01 18.88
N GLU A 275 -15.98 -6.30 19.99
CA GLU A 275 -17.03 -5.47 20.56
C GLU A 275 -16.44 -4.20 21.21
N ARG A 276 -17.12 -3.05 21.03
CA ARG A 276 -16.74 -1.78 21.67
C ARG A 276 -17.13 -1.82 23.15
N SER A 277 -16.17 -1.59 24.05
CA SER A 277 -16.51 -1.26 25.45
C SER A 277 -16.81 0.23 25.59
N GLN A 278 -17.65 0.57 26.56
CA GLN A 278 -18.19 1.90 26.79
C GLN A 278 -17.18 2.97 27.26
N TYR A 279 -17.62 4.20 27.03
CA TYR A 279 -16.96 5.51 26.93
C TYR A 279 -16.58 6.15 28.27
N ARG A 280 -15.33 6.61 28.45
CA ARG A 280 -14.93 7.45 29.62
C ARG A 280 -13.79 8.46 29.34
N ARG A 281 -13.67 9.10 28.17
CA ARG A 281 -12.52 9.98 27.88
C ARG A 281 -12.87 11.31 27.20
N ALA A 282 -12.10 12.35 27.54
CA ALA A 282 -12.24 13.73 27.04
C ALA A 282 -11.98 13.80 25.53
N GLY A 283 -12.90 14.46 24.82
CA GLY A 283 -12.93 14.48 23.36
C GLY A 283 -14.20 15.10 22.80
N TRP A 284 -14.23 15.29 21.49
CA TRP A 284 -15.36 15.87 20.76
C TRP A 284 -16.17 14.79 20.03
N MET A 285 -17.48 14.96 20.05
CA MET A 285 -18.34 14.38 19.03
C MET A 285 -18.45 15.38 17.89
N VAL A 286 -18.33 14.91 16.66
CA VAL A 286 -18.37 15.73 15.45
C VAL A 286 -19.41 15.19 14.51
N TRP A 287 -20.01 16.08 13.72
CA TRP A 287 -20.89 15.74 12.60
C TRP A 287 -20.31 16.32 11.32
N GLY A 288 -20.46 15.59 10.22
CA GLY A 288 -20.14 16.11 8.89
C GLY A 288 -20.97 15.43 7.82
N GLY A 289 -21.02 16.08 6.67
CA GLY A 289 -21.61 15.54 5.45
C GLY A 289 -20.64 15.62 4.27
N ILE A 290 -20.71 14.62 3.40
CA ILE A 290 -19.93 14.57 2.15
C ILE A 290 -20.84 14.23 0.97
N CYS A 291 -20.56 14.83 -0.19
CA CYS A 291 -21.18 14.50 -1.46
C CYS A 291 -20.14 14.56 -2.58
N ILE A 292 -20.54 14.26 -3.81
CA ILE A 292 -19.66 14.50 -4.97
C ILE A 292 -19.54 16.00 -5.18
N GLY A 293 -18.31 16.50 -5.35
CA GLY A 293 -18.03 17.90 -5.60
C GLY A 293 -18.06 18.81 -4.37
N GLY A 294 -18.41 18.29 -3.18
CA GLY A 294 -18.36 19.08 -1.96
C GLY A 294 -18.44 18.29 -0.65
N ARG A 295 -18.38 19.06 0.45
CA ARG A 295 -18.59 18.59 1.81
C ARG A 295 -19.10 19.74 2.67
N THR A 296 -19.73 19.41 3.78
CA THR A 296 -20.16 20.41 4.75
C THR A 296 -18.97 20.93 5.56
N ASP A 297 -19.18 22.04 6.27
CA ASP A 297 -18.34 22.38 7.41
C ASP A 297 -18.44 21.28 8.48
N LEU A 298 -17.31 20.97 9.12
CA LEU A 298 -17.29 20.04 10.24
C LEU A 298 -17.95 20.70 11.46
N HIS A 299 -19.02 20.09 11.96
CA HIS A 299 -19.71 20.57 13.14
C HIS A 299 -19.18 19.89 14.40
N ILE A 300 -18.74 20.68 15.37
CA ILE A 300 -18.35 20.17 16.69
C ILE A 300 -19.59 20.19 17.59
N ILE A 301 -20.09 19.02 17.96
CA ILE A 301 -21.25 18.91 18.86
C ILE A 301 -20.77 19.22 20.27
N ARG A 302 -21.06 20.44 20.71
CA ARG A 302 -20.77 20.90 22.07
C ARG A 302 -21.87 20.46 23.02
N ASN A 303 -21.60 20.51 24.33
CA ASN A 303 -22.62 20.46 25.37
C ASN A 303 -23.45 19.16 25.45
N GLY A 304 -22.78 18.01 25.56
CA GLY A 304 -23.43 16.74 25.89
C GLY A 304 -24.12 16.05 24.70
N THR A 305 -25.13 15.24 24.99
CA THR A 305 -25.79 14.36 24.01
C THR A 305 -26.59 15.15 22.97
N LEU A 306 -26.48 14.73 21.70
CA LEU A 306 -27.28 15.27 20.61
C LEU A 306 -28.73 14.76 20.70
N THR A 307 -29.66 15.66 21.02
CA THR A 307 -31.11 15.35 21.00
C THR A 307 -31.68 15.69 19.62
N GLY A 308 -32.85 15.16 19.25
CA GLY A 308 -33.38 15.47 17.92
C GLY A 308 -33.80 16.92 17.70
N ARG A 309 -34.14 17.67 18.76
CA ARG A 309 -34.32 19.12 18.65
C ARG A 309 -33.00 19.82 18.31
N ARG A 310 -31.92 19.45 19.01
CA ARG A 310 -30.58 19.96 18.70
C ARG A 310 -30.11 19.53 17.32
N TYR A 311 -30.44 18.31 16.89
CA TYR A 311 -30.17 17.87 15.52
C TYR A 311 -30.88 18.75 14.49
N ALA A 312 -32.16 19.06 14.70
CA ALA A 312 -32.91 19.96 13.82
C ALA A 312 -32.28 21.38 13.78
N ASP A 313 -31.98 21.96 14.95
CA ASP A 313 -31.54 23.35 15.09
C ASP A 313 -30.05 23.55 14.74
N GLU A 314 -29.18 22.60 15.10
CA GLU A 314 -27.73 22.70 14.93
C GLU A 314 -27.24 22.02 13.65
N ILE A 315 -27.96 21.03 13.11
CA ILE A 315 -27.52 20.27 11.93
C ILE A 315 -28.43 20.53 10.73
N LEU A 316 -29.71 20.17 10.80
CA LEU A 316 -30.57 20.21 9.61
C LEU A 316 -30.74 21.62 9.06
N ARG A 317 -31.21 22.55 9.88
CA ARG A 317 -31.47 23.94 9.49
C ARG A 317 -30.25 24.69 8.97
N PRO A 318 -29.08 24.70 9.65
CA PRO A 318 -27.95 25.50 9.19
C PRO A 318 -27.05 24.79 8.18
N ARG A 319 -27.12 23.46 8.04
CA ARG A 319 -26.14 22.69 7.24
C ARG A 319 -26.78 21.85 6.14
N VAL A 320 -27.84 21.10 6.42
CA VAL A 320 -28.45 20.22 5.42
C VAL A 320 -29.35 20.98 4.47
N ILE A 321 -30.27 21.80 4.99
CA ILE A 321 -31.26 22.54 4.18
C ILE A 321 -30.60 23.50 3.16
N PRO A 322 -29.59 24.31 3.53
CA PRO A 322 -28.90 25.14 2.54
C PRO A 322 -28.20 24.31 1.46
N TYR A 323 -27.71 23.13 1.81
CA TYR A 323 -27.06 22.22 0.88
C TYR A 323 -28.06 21.59 -0.09
N ALA A 324 -29.22 21.19 0.42
CA ALA A 324 -30.34 20.71 -0.38
C ALA A 324 -30.75 21.75 -1.43
N GLY A 325 -30.91 23.01 -1.02
CA GLY A 325 -31.24 24.11 -1.93
C GLY A 325 -30.17 24.37 -3.01
N ALA A 326 -28.90 24.08 -2.74
CA ALA A 326 -27.82 24.23 -3.72
C ALA A 326 -27.78 23.09 -4.76
N ILE A 327 -28.16 21.87 -4.37
CA ILE A 327 -28.23 20.71 -5.27
C ILE A 327 -29.54 20.71 -6.07
N GLY A 328 -30.65 21.11 -5.45
CA GLY A 328 -31.98 21.17 -6.05
C GLY A 328 -32.81 19.92 -5.82
N ASP A 329 -33.89 19.77 -6.61
CA ASP A 329 -34.99 18.82 -6.35
C ASP A 329 -34.58 17.34 -6.37
N SER A 330 -33.42 17.01 -6.93
CA SER A 330 -32.89 15.64 -6.95
C SER A 330 -32.12 15.27 -5.67
N PHE A 331 -31.96 16.21 -4.73
CA PHE A 331 -31.19 16.01 -3.51
C PHE A 331 -31.74 14.87 -2.63
N VAL A 332 -30.85 13.99 -2.22
CA VAL A 332 -31.16 12.88 -1.32
C VAL A 332 -30.32 12.99 -0.05
N PHE A 333 -31.00 13.02 1.10
CA PHE A 333 -30.36 13.06 2.41
C PHE A 333 -30.19 11.65 2.99
N GLN A 334 -28.96 11.29 3.38
CA GLN A 334 -28.67 10.01 4.05
C GLN A 334 -28.27 10.21 5.52
N ASP A 335 -28.95 9.47 6.40
CA ASP A 335 -28.63 9.30 7.83
C ASP A 335 -28.66 7.80 8.24
N ASP A 336 -28.22 7.48 9.46
CA ASP A 336 -28.07 6.10 9.95
C ASP A 336 -29.24 5.59 10.81
N TYR A 337 -30.38 6.31 10.80
CA TYR A 337 -31.56 6.01 11.61
C TYR A 337 -31.33 6.10 13.13
N ALA A 338 -30.28 6.79 13.61
CA ALA A 338 -30.09 6.99 15.03
C ALA A 338 -31.27 7.72 15.69
N ARG A 339 -31.46 7.49 16.99
CA ARG A 339 -32.59 8.05 17.77
C ARG A 339 -32.79 9.56 17.59
N PRO A 340 -31.75 10.41 17.50
CA PRO A 340 -31.92 11.85 17.28
C PRO A 340 -32.50 12.22 15.91
N HIS A 341 -32.40 11.35 14.90
CA HIS A 341 -32.85 11.62 13.51
C HIS A 341 -34.34 11.29 13.28
N ARG A 342 -35.00 10.68 14.27
CA ARG A 342 -36.38 10.14 14.17
C ARG A 342 -37.49 10.85 14.94
N PRO A 343 -37.28 11.93 15.74
CA PRO A 343 -38.42 12.66 16.29
C PRO A 343 -39.28 13.28 15.20
N ARG A 344 -40.59 13.38 15.44
CA ARG A 344 -41.55 13.99 14.51
C ARG A 344 -41.13 15.38 14.03
N LEU A 345 -40.51 16.18 14.91
CA LEU A 345 -39.95 17.48 14.54
C LEU A 345 -38.98 17.40 13.36
N VAL A 346 -38.12 16.37 13.34
CA VAL A 346 -37.11 16.18 12.30
C VAL A 346 -37.75 15.71 11.00
N GLU A 347 -38.70 14.77 11.06
CA GLU A 347 -39.45 14.34 9.88
C GLU A 347 -40.24 15.50 9.25
N ASN A 348 -41.02 16.23 10.06
CA ASN A 348 -41.78 17.39 9.60
C ASN A 348 -40.89 18.47 8.97
N MET A 349 -39.66 18.64 9.47
CA MET A 349 -38.71 19.61 8.91
C MET A 349 -38.20 19.18 7.53
N LEU A 350 -37.89 17.90 7.33
CA LEU A 350 -37.50 17.42 6.01
C LEU A 350 -38.68 17.46 5.03
N GLU A 351 -39.88 17.10 5.47
CA GLU A 351 -41.09 17.17 4.65
C GLU A 351 -41.41 18.60 4.20
N ALA A 352 -41.31 19.58 5.11
CA ALA A 352 -41.56 20.99 4.82
C ALA A 352 -40.60 21.58 3.77
N GLU A 353 -39.36 21.08 3.74
CA GLU A 353 -38.32 21.48 2.80
C GLU A 353 -38.26 20.56 1.56
N THR A 354 -39.23 19.63 1.43
CA THR A 354 -39.31 18.64 0.34
C THR A 354 -38.05 17.79 0.17
N ILE A 355 -37.30 17.56 1.26
CA ILE A 355 -36.05 16.79 1.23
C ILE A 355 -36.36 15.29 1.28
N GLN A 356 -35.99 14.58 0.21
CA GLN A 356 -36.09 13.12 0.19
C GLN A 356 -35.01 12.50 1.09
N ARG A 357 -35.44 11.62 2.01
CA ARG A 357 -34.51 10.81 2.81
C ARG A 357 -34.28 9.45 2.17
N MET A 358 -33.01 9.03 2.10
CA MET A 358 -32.63 7.70 1.63
C MET A 358 -33.07 6.63 2.64
N GLY A 359 -33.71 5.57 2.14
CA GLY A 359 -33.89 4.35 2.93
C GLY A 359 -32.53 3.76 3.26
N TRP A 360 -32.20 3.47 4.53
CA TRP A 360 -30.86 2.96 4.91
C TRP A 360 -30.96 1.66 5.72
N PRO A 361 -30.13 0.64 5.41
CA PRO A 361 -30.17 -0.61 6.15
C PRO A 361 -29.47 -0.44 7.51
N ALA A 362 -30.18 -0.78 8.59
CA ALA A 362 -29.64 -0.69 9.96
C ALA A 362 -28.31 -1.45 10.13
N CYS A 363 -27.46 -0.96 11.05
CA CYS A 363 -26.16 -1.56 11.39
C CYS A 363 -25.18 -1.67 10.21
N SER A 364 -25.15 -0.66 9.32
CA SER A 364 -24.36 -0.68 8.09
C SER A 364 -23.27 0.39 7.96
N PRO A 365 -22.37 0.55 8.95
CA PRO A 365 -21.30 1.55 8.87
C PRO A 365 -20.29 1.28 7.73
N ASP A 366 -20.17 0.03 7.28
CA ASP A 366 -19.30 -0.35 6.15
C ASP A 366 -19.79 0.19 4.80
N LEU A 367 -21.09 0.49 4.68
CA LEU A 367 -21.68 1.11 3.50
C LEU A 367 -21.56 2.63 3.48
N ILE A 368 -21.33 3.27 4.64
CA ILE A 368 -21.27 4.73 4.76
C ILE A 368 -19.88 5.23 4.31
N PRO A 369 -19.75 6.03 3.23
CA PRO A 369 -18.45 6.48 2.75
C PRO A 369 -17.70 7.39 3.74
N ILE A 370 -18.43 8.19 4.53
CA ILE A 370 -17.84 9.16 5.46
C ILE A 370 -17.09 8.50 6.62
N GLU A 371 -17.38 7.23 6.95
CA GLU A 371 -16.57 6.44 7.90
C GLU A 371 -15.10 6.29 7.46
N HIS A 372 -14.85 6.23 6.15
CA HIS A 372 -13.48 6.24 5.62
C HIS A 372 -12.82 7.63 5.76
N VAL A 373 -13.61 8.70 5.65
CA VAL A 373 -13.14 10.07 5.87
C VAL A 373 -12.78 10.27 7.35
N TRP A 374 -13.56 9.70 8.28
CA TRP A 374 -13.21 9.68 9.71
C TRP A 374 -11.90 8.95 10.00
N ASP A 375 -11.66 7.79 9.39
CA ASP A 375 -10.38 7.09 9.53
C ASP A 375 -9.20 7.90 8.97
N ILE A 376 -9.38 8.58 7.83
CA ILE A 376 -8.37 9.49 7.27
C ILE A 376 -8.10 10.64 8.24
N LEU A 377 -9.15 11.28 8.74
CA LEU A 377 -9.05 12.40 9.69
C LEU A 377 -8.30 11.98 10.95
N GLY A 378 -8.66 10.84 11.54
CA GLY A 378 -7.98 10.28 12.71
C GLY A 378 -6.51 9.93 12.45
N ARG A 379 -6.20 9.38 11.27
CA ARG A 379 -4.80 9.12 10.86
C ARG A 379 -4.00 10.41 10.69
N ARG A 380 -4.58 11.44 10.09
CA ARG A 380 -3.92 12.75 9.91
C ARG A 380 -3.64 13.41 11.25
N ILE A 381 -4.61 13.45 12.16
CA ILE A 381 -4.42 13.99 13.52
C ILE A 381 -3.30 13.23 14.26
N ALA A 382 -3.30 11.90 14.20
CA ALA A 382 -2.28 11.07 14.84
C ALA A 382 -0.88 11.24 14.21
N ALA A 383 -0.80 11.65 12.94
CA ALA A 383 0.44 11.86 12.21
C ALA A 383 0.98 13.31 12.34
N ARG A 384 0.25 14.22 13.01
CA ARG A 384 0.69 15.59 13.22
C ARG A 384 2.02 15.63 13.98
N ARG A 385 2.90 16.54 13.55
CA ARG A 385 4.18 16.80 14.24
C ARG A 385 3.97 17.21 15.71
N ARG A 386 2.88 17.91 15.98
CA ARG A 386 2.42 18.28 17.33
C ARG A 386 1.03 17.67 17.54
N PRO A 387 0.94 16.51 18.20
CA PRO A 387 -0.34 15.92 18.56
C PRO A 387 -1.15 16.87 19.47
N PRO A 388 -2.48 16.91 19.35
CA PRO A 388 -3.31 17.76 20.19
C PRO A 388 -3.19 17.34 21.67
N ALA A 389 -2.81 18.28 22.53
CA ALA A 389 -2.62 18.04 23.96
C ALA A 389 -3.86 18.44 24.78
N THR A 390 -4.66 19.39 24.27
CA THR A 390 -5.91 19.83 24.89
C THR A 390 -7.11 19.62 23.98
N VAL A 391 -8.31 19.60 24.56
CA VAL A 391 -9.57 19.45 23.82
C VAL A 391 -9.74 20.59 22.80
N ARG A 392 -9.23 21.78 23.11
CA ARG A 392 -9.22 22.93 22.19
C ARG A 392 -8.25 22.70 21.01
N ASP A 393 -7.05 22.19 21.27
CA ASP A 393 -6.10 21.86 20.20
C ASP A 393 -6.66 20.76 19.29
N LEU A 394 -7.36 19.79 19.86
CA LEU A 394 -8.03 18.74 19.10
C LEU A 394 -9.11 19.31 18.19
N GLU A 395 -9.88 20.29 18.68
CA GLU A 395 -10.89 20.98 17.88
C GLU A 395 -10.29 21.69 16.67
N ILE A 396 -9.25 22.50 16.91
CA ILE A 396 -8.52 23.22 15.86
C ILE A 396 -7.95 22.20 14.85
N ALA A 397 -7.36 21.12 15.36
CA ALA A 397 -6.81 20.07 14.52
C ALA A 397 -7.85 19.37 13.64
N LEU A 398 -9.02 19.07 14.19
CA LEU A 398 -10.12 18.46 13.44
C LEU A 398 -10.57 19.38 12.30
N LEU A 399 -10.77 20.67 12.58
CA LEU A 399 -11.23 21.64 11.58
C LEU A 399 -10.19 21.85 10.48
N GLU A 400 -8.92 22.03 10.84
CA GLU A 400 -7.82 22.19 9.87
C GLU A 400 -7.66 20.95 8.98
N GLU A 401 -7.64 19.75 9.57
CA GLU A 401 -7.47 18.52 8.80
C GLU A 401 -8.70 18.20 7.95
N TRP A 402 -9.92 18.47 8.42
CA TRP A 402 -11.13 18.32 7.63
C TRP A 402 -11.07 19.22 6.38
N ASN A 403 -10.69 20.49 6.56
CA ASN A 403 -10.57 21.45 5.47
C ASN A 403 -9.41 21.13 4.52
N SER A 404 -8.40 20.37 4.95
CA SER A 404 -7.28 19.95 4.12
C SER A 404 -7.52 18.64 3.36
N ILE A 405 -8.66 17.96 3.55
CA ILE A 405 -9.00 16.76 2.77
C ILE A 405 -9.27 17.20 1.32
N LEU A 406 -8.68 16.51 0.35
CA LEU A 406 -8.90 16.80 -1.06
C LEU A 406 -10.30 16.30 -1.47
N GLN A 407 -11.07 17.14 -2.16
CA GLN A 407 -12.41 16.76 -2.62
C GLN A 407 -12.37 15.53 -3.54
N SER A 408 -11.35 15.42 -4.40
CA SER A 408 -11.15 14.25 -5.26
C SER A 408 -11.02 12.93 -4.49
N LEU A 409 -10.55 12.95 -3.24
CA LEU A 409 -10.53 11.76 -2.40
C LEU A 409 -11.95 11.36 -2.00
N ILE A 410 -12.77 12.34 -1.61
CA ILE A 410 -14.17 12.15 -1.24
C ILE A 410 -14.97 11.65 -2.45
N ASP A 411 -14.79 12.27 -3.61
CA ASP A 411 -15.47 11.88 -4.83
C ASP A 411 -15.15 10.42 -5.20
N ASN A 412 -13.89 9.99 -5.06
CA ASN A 412 -13.49 8.60 -5.27
C ASN A 412 -14.12 7.64 -4.25
N LEU A 413 -14.30 8.06 -3.00
CA LEU A 413 -14.98 7.26 -1.99
C LEU A 413 -16.45 7.07 -2.33
N ILE A 414 -17.12 8.10 -2.85
CA ILE A 414 -18.53 8.02 -3.26
C ILE A 414 -18.67 7.25 -4.57
N ALA A 415 -17.79 7.46 -5.54
CA ALA A 415 -17.75 6.66 -6.78
C ALA A 415 -17.55 5.15 -6.51
N SER A 416 -17.01 4.78 -5.34
CA SER A 416 -16.90 3.38 -4.92
C SER A 416 -18.22 2.74 -4.47
N MET A 417 -19.33 3.48 -4.37
CA MET A 417 -20.60 2.97 -3.85
C MET A 417 -21.15 1.77 -4.63
N ALA A 418 -21.04 1.76 -5.95
CA ALA A 418 -21.42 0.60 -6.77
C ALA A 418 -20.63 -0.66 -6.37
N ASN A 419 -19.31 -0.52 -6.13
CA ASN A 419 -18.47 -1.62 -5.66
C ASN A 419 -18.84 -2.08 -4.24
N ARG A 420 -19.25 -1.17 -3.36
CA ARG A 420 -19.73 -1.50 -2.01
C ARG A 420 -21.04 -2.28 -2.05
N CYS A 421 -21.99 -1.86 -2.89
CA CYS A 421 -23.25 -2.58 -3.11
C CYS A 421 -22.98 -3.98 -3.67
N ALA A 422 -22.12 -4.09 -4.69
CA ALA A 422 -21.68 -5.38 -5.23
C ALA A 422 -21.03 -6.28 -4.18
N ALA A 423 -20.20 -5.71 -3.29
CA ALA A 423 -19.60 -6.45 -2.19
C ALA A 423 -20.65 -6.99 -1.20
N VAL A 424 -21.65 -6.19 -0.82
CA VAL A 424 -22.77 -6.63 0.04
C VAL A 424 -23.53 -7.78 -0.60
N LEU A 425 -23.83 -7.67 -1.90
CA LEU A 425 -24.53 -8.71 -2.65
C LEU A 425 -23.70 -10.01 -2.68
N ALA A 426 -22.39 -9.93 -2.92
CA ALA A 426 -21.48 -11.06 -2.95
C ALA A 426 -21.41 -11.80 -1.60
N VAL A 427 -21.42 -11.07 -0.48
CA VAL A 427 -21.44 -11.65 0.87
C VAL A 427 -22.85 -11.92 1.40
N ARG A 428 -23.88 -11.84 0.54
CA ARG A 428 -25.30 -12.10 0.87
C ARG A 428 -25.79 -11.27 2.08
N GLY A 429 -25.37 -10.01 2.16
CA GLY A 429 -25.80 -9.08 3.21
C GLY A 429 -24.94 -9.09 4.48
N ASP A 430 -23.92 -9.96 4.58
CA ASP A 430 -22.95 -9.92 5.68
C ASP A 430 -22.00 -8.70 5.58
N HIS A 431 -21.03 -8.61 6.49
CA HIS A 431 -20.04 -7.54 6.52
C HIS A 431 -19.15 -7.54 5.27
N THR A 432 -18.93 -6.35 4.67
CA THR A 432 -18.09 -6.20 3.48
C THR A 432 -16.58 -6.14 3.79
N PRO A 433 -15.69 -6.64 2.89
CA PRO A 433 -14.23 -6.76 3.12
C PRO A 433 -13.39 -5.51 3.35
#